data_AF-A0A398AFU6-F1
#
_entry.id   AF-A0A398AFU6-F1
#
_cell.length_a   1.000
_cell.length_b   1.000
_cell.length_c   1.000
_cell.angle_alpha   90.00
_cell.angle_beta   90.00
_cell.angle_gamma   90.00
#
_symmetry.space_group_name_H-M   'P 1'
#
loop_
_entity.id
_entity.type
_entity.pdbx_description
1 polymer ?
#
loop_
_entity_poly.entity_id
_entity_poly.type
_entity_poly.pdbx_seq_one_letter_code
_entity_poly.pdbx_strand_id
1 'polypeptide(L)'
;MEIPNLIMEMESSSSSKVQEDTDQKIDPDLSVKHDDDAHEEKQNATRASALDTILKSLWKISVFRKELASIFTEDELVSELRDFILNNLPLTHPMESNGVYDFLVTILDLIPRWNTGYDDEKSLKTMFELYETPKKMCNRCKLDTEYPPELAYGLILIANSLREFKYAFEDLTFESILKVIRTTFMLPCDKEGCGKRNYVERVINTLPSVFTIALEWENNETEEEISATTSVLASEFDISEIYKYEGDSVFTKYRLVSMVCLCGDQYDCMAYENNRWIRYFALNKEVIGDWNSVLSSFLKLKIRPEILFFQNVTGQTMGKNQIVFGSLV
;
A
#
# COMPACT_ATOMS: atom_id res chain seq x y z
N MET A 1 21.25 -11.70 22.27
CA MET A 1 21.13 -11.84 20.80
C MET A 1 20.90 -10.43 20.29
N GLU A 2 21.98 -9.76 19.92
CA GLU A 2 21.98 -8.36 19.50
C GLU A 2 21.67 -8.30 18.00
N ILE A 3 20.63 -7.58 17.62
CA ILE A 3 20.29 -7.30 16.22
C ILE A 3 21.21 -6.17 15.75
N PRO A 4 21.92 -6.28 14.61
CA PRO A 4 22.82 -5.24 14.14
C PRO A 4 22.06 -3.93 13.81
N ASN A 5 22.52 -2.82 14.37
CA ASN A 5 22.08 -1.47 13.98
C ASN A 5 22.65 -1.15 12.58
N LEU A 6 21.81 -1.18 11.53
CA LEU A 6 22.10 -0.43 10.31
C LEU A 6 21.55 0.99 10.49
N ILE A 7 22.44 1.95 10.74
CA ILE A 7 22.17 3.38 10.60
C ILE A 7 22.92 3.81 9.34
N MET A 8 22.19 4.16 8.29
CA MET A 8 22.74 4.85 7.13
C MET A 8 22.82 6.35 7.44
N GLU A 9 24.03 6.87 7.59
CA GLU A 9 24.31 8.31 7.58
C GLU A 9 24.65 8.72 6.14
N MET A 10 23.84 9.62 5.56
CA MET A 10 24.14 10.29 4.30
C MET A 10 24.92 11.57 4.60
N GLU A 11 26.24 11.56 4.38
CA GLU A 11 27.03 12.78 4.31
C GLU A 11 27.12 13.27 2.85
N SER A 12 26.61 14.48 2.62
CA SER A 12 26.76 15.21 1.36
C SER A 12 28.13 15.87 1.30
N SER A 13 29.02 15.43 0.40
CA SER A 13 30.24 16.17 0.07
C SER A 13 30.12 16.82 -1.31
N SER A 14 29.96 18.14 -1.33
CA SER A 14 30.12 18.98 -2.52
C SER A 14 31.60 19.17 -2.84
N SER A 15 32.03 18.88 -4.08
CA SER A 15 33.29 19.37 -4.63
C SER A 15 33.09 19.84 -6.06
N SER A 16 33.30 21.14 -6.24
CA SER A 16 33.26 21.88 -7.49
C SER A 16 34.54 21.66 -8.30
N LYS A 17 34.40 21.38 -9.60
CA LYS A 17 35.43 21.64 -10.60
C LYS A 17 34.82 22.30 -11.84
N VAL A 18 35.28 23.52 -12.07
CA VAL A 18 35.09 24.36 -13.25
C VAL A 18 35.84 23.77 -14.42
N GLN A 19 35.23 23.71 -15.61
CA GLN A 19 35.96 23.63 -16.87
C GLN A 19 35.21 24.42 -17.95
N GLU A 20 35.96 25.27 -18.64
CA GLU A 20 35.62 26.31 -19.61
C GLU A 20 34.78 25.89 -20.83
N ASP A 21 33.98 26.86 -21.27
CA ASP A 21 33.25 26.96 -22.53
C ASP A 21 34.13 26.80 -23.77
N THR A 22 33.56 26.19 -24.80
CA THR A 22 33.81 26.60 -26.20
C THR A 22 32.49 26.64 -26.96
N ASP A 23 32.10 27.87 -27.30
CA ASP A 23 30.96 28.21 -28.15
C ASP A 23 31.00 27.50 -29.51
N GLN A 24 29.96 26.70 -29.80
CA GLN A 24 29.47 26.55 -31.17
C GLN A 24 27.96 26.77 -31.20
N LYS A 25 27.63 27.90 -31.84
CA LYS A 25 26.33 28.47 -32.11
C LYS A 25 25.43 27.47 -32.87
N ILE A 26 24.43 26.90 -32.19
CA ILE A 26 23.30 26.21 -32.81
C ILE A 26 22.03 26.94 -32.39
N ASP A 27 21.23 27.28 -33.39
CA ASP A 27 19.98 28.05 -33.35
C ASP A 27 18.95 27.44 -32.35
N PRO A 28 18.47 28.15 -31.30
CA PRO A 28 17.77 27.51 -30.19
C PRO A 28 16.23 27.68 -30.22
N ASP A 29 15.56 27.65 -31.38
CA ASP A 29 14.11 27.94 -31.43
C ASP A 29 13.20 26.88 -32.09
N LEU A 30 13.65 25.63 -32.28
CA LEU A 30 12.80 24.60 -32.91
C LEU A 30 12.83 23.19 -32.30
N SER A 31 13.51 22.94 -31.18
CA SER A 31 13.60 21.57 -30.62
C SER A 31 13.07 21.34 -29.21
N VAL A 32 12.50 22.35 -28.53
CA VAL A 32 12.10 22.18 -27.11
C VAL A 32 10.65 21.75 -26.93
N LYS A 33 9.75 22.01 -27.89
CA LYS A 33 8.31 21.76 -27.70
C LYS A 33 7.86 20.30 -27.87
N HIS A 34 8.58 19.51 -28.67
CA HIS A 34 8.15 18.14 -28.96
C HIS A 34 8.38 17.17 -27.81
N ASP A 35 9.42 17.39 -27.01
CA ASP A 35 9.77 16.49 -25.90
C ASP A 35 8.90 16.75 -24.66
N ASP A 36 8.53 18.01 -24.41
CA ASP A 36 7.66 18.41 -23.30
C ASP A 36 6.24 17.88 -23.49
N ASP A 37 5.65 18.05 -24.68
CA ASP A 37 4.30 17.57 -25.00
C ASP A 37 4.22 16.03 -24.93
N ALA A 38 5.24 15.32 -25.43
CA ALA A 38 5.28 13.85 -25.41
C ALA A 38 5.48 13.29 -23.99
N HIS A 39 6.27 13.97 -23.15
CA HIS A 39 6.48 13.60 -21.77
C HIS A 39 5.21 13.83 -20.93
N GLU A 40 4.53 14.97 -21.12
CA GLU A 40 3.25 15.27 -20.47
C GLU A 40 2.16 14.28 -20.88
N GLU A 41 2.05 13.96 -22.18
CA GLU A 41 1.12 12.95 -22.69
C GLU A 41 1.37 11.56 -22.07
N LYS A 42 2.63 11.14 -21.98
CA LYS A 42 3.02 9.88 -21.34
C LYS A 42 2.67 9.86 -19.85
N GLN A 43 2.95 10.94 -19.12
CA GLN A 43 2.60 11.03 -17.69
C GLN A 43 1.09 10.98 -17.45
N ASN A 44 0.31 11.64 -18.31
CA ASN A 44 -1.14 11.60 -18.27
C ASN A 44 -1.68 10.18 -18.54
N ALA A 45 -1.09 9.46 -19.50
CA ALA A 45 -1.44 8.07 -19.78
C ALA A 45 -1.14 7.14 -18.59
N THR A 46 0.03 7.28 -17.95
CA THR A 46 0.40 6.50 -16.76
C THR A 46 -0.56 6.74 -15.60
N ARG A 47 -0.95 8.00 -15.35
CA ARG A 47 -1.92 8.35 -14.31
C ARG A 47 -3.31 7.79 -14.59
N ALA A 48 -3.78 7.87 -15.83
CA ALA A 48 -5.05 7.28 -16.23
C ALA A 48 -5.04 5.76 -16.03
N SER A 49 -3.95 5.08 -16.43
CA SER A 49 -3.78 3.64 -16.20
C SER A 49 -3.77 3.29 -14.71
N ALA A 50 -3.07 4.08 -13.88
CA ALA A 50 -3.07 3.89 -12.42
C ALA A 50 -4.47 4.07 -11.84
N LEU A 51 -5.20 5.11 -12.25
CA LEU A 51 -6.57 5.37 -11.81
C LEU A 51 -7.49 4.20 -12.14
N ASP A 52 -7.51 3.79 -13.41
CA ASP A 52 -8.36 2.69 -13.88
C ASP A 52 -8.07 1.39 -13.11
N THR A 53 -6.78 1.13 -12.85
CA THR A 53 -6.33 -0.06 -12.10
C THR A 53 -6.69 0.02 -10.62
N ILE A 54 -6.54 1.18 -9.97
CA ILE A 54 -6.96 1.40 -8.58
C ILE A 54 -8.47 1.18 -8.47
N LEU A 55 -9.27 1.82 -9.33
CA LEU A 55 -10.73 1.67 -9.33
C LEU A 55 -11.17 0.23 -9.55
N LYS A 56 -10.55 -0.46 -10.52
CA LYS A 56 -10.77 -1.89 -10.75
C LYS A 56 -10.45 -2.71 -9.49
N SER A 57 -9.31 -2.45 -8.86
CA SER A 57 -8.86 -3.16 -7.66
C SER A 57 -9.78 -2.93 -6.46
N LEU A 58 -10.24 -1.70 -6.25
CA LEU A 58 -11.22 -1.33 -5.23
C LEU A 58 -12.55 -2.04 -5.45
N TRP A 59 -13.04 -2.10 -6.70
CA TRP A 59 -14.26 -2.81 -7.05
C TRP A 59 -14.21 -4.32 -6.75
N LYS A 60 -13.01 -4.94 -6.74
CA LYS A 60 -12.86 -6.36 -6.39
C LYS A 60 -12.94 -6.62 -4.88
N ILE A 61 -12.88 -5.59 -4.05
CA ILE A 61 -13.08 -5.69 -2.62
C ILE A 61 -14.58 -5.84 -2.34
N SER A 62 -14.98 -6.95 -1.71
CA SER A 62 -16.40 -7.29 -1.60
C SER A 62 -17.20 -6.33 -0.72
N VAL A 63 -16.60 -5.78 0.35
CA VAL A 63 -17.26 -4.80 1.22
C VAL A 63 -17.46 -3.46 0.50
N PHE A 64 -16.45 -3.02 -0.27
CA PHE A 64 -16.52 -1.81 -1.08
C PHE A 64 -17.57 -1.93 -2.18
N ARG A 65 -17.52 -3.05 -2.93
CA ARG A 65 -18.48 -3.35 -4.00
C ARG A 65 -19.91 -3.43 -3.49
N LYS A 66 -20.16 -4.01 -2.31
CA LYS A 66 -21.52 -4.16 -1.77
C LYS A 66 -22.22 -2.81 -1.55
N GLU A 67 -21.50 -1.80 -1.09
CA GLU A 67 -22.06 -0.46 -0.89
C GLU A 67 -22.37 0.25 -2.22
N LEU A 68 -21.65 -0.10 -3.30
CA LEU A 68 -21.77 0.56 -4.61
C LEU A 68 -22.66 -0.19 -5.61
N ALA A 69 -22.75 -1.51 -5.49
CA ALA A 69 -23.45 -2.38 -6.44
C ALA A 69 -24.98 -2.21 -6.44
N SER A 70 -25.55 -1.54 -5.44
CA SER A 70 -26.96 -1.13 -5.47
C SER A 70 -27.22 0.08 -6.35
N ILE A 71 -26.17 0.80 -6.75
CA ILE A 71 -26.26 2.07 -7.48
C ILE A 71 -25.71 1.93 -8.90
N PHE A 72 -24.64 1.15 -9.09
CA PHE A 72 -23.93 1.04 -10.37
C PHE A 72 -23.54 -0.41 -10.71
N THR A 73 -23.37 -0.70 -12.00
CA THR A 73 -22.60 -1.85 -12.46
C THR A 73 -21.09 -1.58 -12.37
N GLU A 74 -20.25 -2.62 -12.58
CA GLU A 74 -18.78 -2.47 -12.55
C GLU A 74 -18.29 -1.43 -13.56
N ASP A 75 -18.80 -1.50 -14.79
CA ASP A 75 -18.35 -0.64 -15.87
C ASP A 75 -18.88 0.79 -15.71
N GLU A 76 -20.13 0.95 -15.21
CA GLU A 76 -20.71 2.26 -14.90
C GLU A 76 -19.99 2.95 -13.75
N LEU A 77 -19.73 2.24 -12.63
CA LEU A 77 -18.98 2.85 -11.53
C LEU A 77 -17.59 3.25 -12.00
N VAL A 78 -16.86 2.34 -12.65
CA VAL A 78 -15.48 2.65 -13.07
C VAL A 78 -15.48 3.83 -14.01
N SER A 79 -16.42 3.92 -14.97
CA SER A 79 -16.49 5.07 -15.89
C SER A 79 -16.89 6.37 -15.20
N GLU A 80 -17.97 6.37 -14.41
CA GLU A 80 -18.43 7.58 -13.76
C GLU A 80 -17.40 8.04 -12.73
N LEU A 81 -17.02 7.15 -11.79
CA LEU A 81 -16.06 7.44 -10.71
C LEU A 81 -14.76 8.02 -11.26
N ARG A 82 -14.27 7.44 -12.35
CA ARG A 82 -13.12 7.94 -13.10
C ARG A 82 -13.34 9.36 -13.60
N ASP A 83 -14.46 9.63 -14.27
CA ASP A 83 -14.73 10.95 -14.84
C ASP A 83 -14.77 12.04 -13.77
N PHE A 84 -15.46 11.85 -12.64
CA PHE A 84 -15.37 12.90 -11.61
C PHE A 84 -14.04 12.94 -10.87
N ILE A 85 -13.33 11.83 -10.71
CA ILE A 85 -11.98 11.88 -10.11
C ILE A 85 -11.07 12.71 -11.01
N LEU A 86 -11.09 12.48 -12.32
CA LEU A 86 -10.32 13.26 -13.30
C LEU A 86 -10.73 14.75 -13.30
N ASN A 87 -12.02 15.05 -13.15
CA ASN A 87 -12.51 16.43 -13.10
C ASN A 87 -12.19 17.17 -11.78
N ASN A 88 -11.97 16.44 -10.69
CA ASN A 88 -11.73 17.01 -9.36
C ASN A 88 -10.27 16.87 -8.89
N LEU A 89 -9.42 16.18 -9.65
CA LEU A 89 -8.02 16.07 -9.31
C LEU A 89 -7.29 17.39 -9.65
N PRO A 90 -6.55 18.00 -8.71
CA PRO A 90 -5.60 19.04 -9.06
C PRO A 90 -4.47 18.39 -9.89
N LEU A 91 -4.53 18.58 -11.21
CA LEU A 91 -3.58 18.03 -12.20
C LEU A 91 -2.19 18.70 -12.16
N THR A 92 -1.78 19.32 -11.06
CA THR A 92 -0.64 20.24 -11.07
C THR A 92 0.72 19.57 -10.95
N HIS A 93 0.81 18.28 -10.60
CA HIS A 93 2.09 17.58 -10.46
C HIS A 93 2.07 16.15 -11.03
N PRO A 94 3.13 15.72 -11.74
CA PRO A 94 3.28 14.34 -12.20
C PRO A 94 3.23 13.34 -11.05
N MET A 95 2.82 12.10 -11.36
CA MET A 95 2.90 11.01 -10.39
C MET A 95 4.39 10.65 -10.24
N GLU A 96 4.98 10.97 -9.09
CA GLU A 96 6.37 10.60 -8.79
C GLU A 96 6.51 9.07 -8.70
N SER A 97 7.75 8.58 -8.74
CA SER A 97 8.03 7.17 -8.43
C SER A 97 7.46 6.85 -7.06
N ASN A 98 6.73 5.72 -6.93
CA ASN A 98 6.00 5.33 -5.72
C ASN A 98 4.77 6.19 -5.34
N GLY A 99 4.36 7.14 -6.19
CA GLY A 99 3.19 8.01 -5.94
C GLY A 99 1.81 7.34 -6.05
N VAL A 100 1.73 6.03 -6.31
CA VAL A 100 0.46 5.30 -6.48
C VAL A 100 -0.34 5.28 -5.18
N TYR A 101 0.34 5.15 -4.03
CA TYR A 101 -0.33 5.15 -2.73
C TYR A 101 -0.93 6.53 -2.40
N ASP A 102 -0.18 7.61 -2.61
CA ASP A 102 -0.70 8.97 -2.43
C ASP A 102 -1.88 9.24 -3.38
N PHE A 103 -1.82 8.68 -4.59
CA PHE A 103 -2.91 8.77 -5.52
C PHE A 103 -4.15 7.99 -5.04
N LEU A 104 -3.98 6.80 -4.46
CA LEU A 104 -5.05 6.07 -3.78
C LEU A 104 -5.66 6.91 -2.65
N VAL A 105 -4.84 7.52 -1.78
CA VAL A 105 -5.33 8.37 -0.67
C VAL A 105 -6.15 9.54 -1.21
N THR A 106 -5.65 10.19 -2.28
CA THR A 106 -6.37 11.28 -2.96
C THR A 106 -7.73 10.80 -3.50
N ILE A 107 -7.77 9.61 -4.11
CA ILE A 107 -9.02 8.99 -4.58
C ILE A 107 -9.97 8.75 -3.40
N LEU A 108 -9.49 8.16 -2.30
CA LEU A 108 -10.29 7.89 -1.10
C LEU A 108 -10.87 9.17 -0.49
N ASP A 109 -10.13 10.28 -0.49
CA ASP A 109 -10.62 11.57 0.01
C ASP A 109 -11.65 12.25 -0.91
N LEU A 110 -11.66 11.90 -2.20
CA LEU A 110 -12.65 12.37 -3.17
C LEU A 110 -13.94 11.54 -3.15
N ILE A 111 -13.87 10.24 -2.84
CA ILE A 111 -15.03 9.35 -2.80
C ILE A 111 -16.19 9.85 -1.90
N PRO A 112 -16.00 10.40 -0.68
CA PRO A 112 -17.11 10.95 0.09
C PRO A 112 -17.93 12.01 -0.65
N ARG A 113 -17.31 12.74 -1.59
CA ARG A 113 -17.97 13.79 -2.38
C ARG A 113 -18.68 13.24 -3.61
N TRP A 114 -18.47 11.96 -3.94
CA TRP A 114 -18.93 11.33 -5.17
C TRP A 114 -20.45 11.24 -5.27
N ASN A 115 -21.15 10.79 -4.21
CA ASN A 115 -22.59 10.55 -4.32
C ASN A 115 -23.36 10.42 -2.99
N THR A 116 -23.17 11.32 -2.02
CA THR A 116 -24.08 11.38 -0.87
C THR A 116 -24.72 12.76 -0.81
N GLY A 117 -25.91 12.90 -1.42
CA GLY A 117 -26.84 13.99 -1.10
C GLY A 117 -27.36 13.95 0.34
N TYR A 118 -26.73 13.16 1.21
CA TYR A 118 -26.99 13.01 2.64
C TYR A 118 -25.65 13.06 3.39
N ASP A 119 -25.68 13.71 4.55
CA ASP A 119 -24.59 13.84 5.51
C ASP A 119 -24.55 12.58 6.42
N ASP A 120 -24.53 11.39 5.82
CA ASP A 120 -24.66 10.12 6.55
C ASP A 120 -23.28 9.49 6.88
N GLU A 121 -23.16 9.04 8.13
CA GLU A 121 -21.96 8.71 8.94
C GLU A 121 -20.91 7.73 8.36
N LYS A 122 -21.10 7.16 7.17
CA LYS A 122 -20.24 6.08 6.67
C LYS A 122 -19.69 6.37 5.28
N SER A 123 -18.76 7.32 5.22
CA SER A 123 -17.95 7.52 4.02
C SER A 123 -17.20 6.23 3.67
N LEU A 124 -17.20 5.82 2.39
CA LEU A 124 -16.48 4.61 1.94
C LEU A 124 -14.99 4.63 2.30
N LYS A 125 -14.41 5.82 2.50
CA LYS A 125 -13.02 5.94 2.95
C LYS A 125 -12.79 5.40 4.36
N THR A 126 -13.80 5.45 5.24
CA THR A 126 -13.70 4.95 6.63
C THR A 126 -13.47 3.44 6.69
N MET A 127 -13.75 2.72 5.58
CA MET A 127 -13.40 1.31 5.46
C MET A 127 -11.88 1.05 5.51
N PHE A 128 -11.07 2.05 5.17
CA PHE A 128 -9.61 1.99 5.07
C PHE A 128 -8.91 2.69 6.23
N GLU A 129 -9.63 3.49 7.01
CA GLU A 129 -9.06 4.31 8.08
C GLU A 129 -8.54 3.43 9.24
N LEU A 130 -7.27 3.64 9.58
CA LEU A 130 -6.57 3.02 10.68
C LEU A 130 -6.06 4.11 11.62
N TYR A 131 -6.56 4.13 12.85
CA TYR A 131 -6.11 5.05 13.88
C TYR A 131 -5.06 4.38 14.76
N GLU A 132 -3.81 4.83 14.62
CA GLU A 132 -2.67 4.30 15.36
C GLU A 132 -2.31 5.23 16.51
N THR A 133 -2.20 4.70 17.72
CA THR A 133 -1.70 5.42 18.90
C THR A 133 -0.26 4.98 19.18
N PRO A 134 0.75 5.80 18.88
CA PRO A 134 2.13 5.48 19.18
C PRO A 134 2.37 5.57 20.70
N LYS A 135 2.96 4.54 21.28
CA LYS A 135 3.37 4.49 22.69
C LYS A 135 4.85 4.14 22.79
N LYS A 136 5.56 4.77 23.71
CA LYS A 136 7.00 4.59 23.88
C LYS A 136 7.37 4.66 25.34
N MET A 137 7.97 3.58 25.84
CA MET A 137 8.57 3.55 27.17
C MET A 137 10.10 3.67 27.07
N CYS A 138 10.67 4.70 27.69
CA CYS A 138 12.11 4.87 27.70
C CYS A 138 12.78 3.86 28.63
N ASN A 139 13.60 2.96 28.08
CA ASN A 139 14.28 1.93 28.87
C ASN A 139 15.31 2.49 29.86
N ARG A 140 15.80 3.72 29.64
CA ARG A 140 16.77 4.42 30.50
C ARG A 140 16.09 5.18 31.64
N CYS A 141 15.20 6.11 31.34
CA CYS A 141 14.61 7.01 32.35
C CYS A 141 13.21 6.60 32.81
N LYS A 142 12.64 5.54 32.22
CA LYS A 142 11.29 5.01 32.51
C LYS A 142 10.15 6.00 32.25
N LEU A 143 10.41 7.08 31.50
CA LEU A 143 9.34 7.94 30.98
C LEU A 143 8.49 7.12 30.00
N ASP A 144 7.20 7.05 30.30
CA ASP A 144 6.19 6.49 29.42
C ASP A 144 5.51 7.65 28.68
N THR A 145 5.56 7.59 27.36
CA THR A 145 4.98 8.61 26.47
C THR A 145 3.96 7.95 25.56
N GLU A 146 2.73 8.43 25.65
CA GLU A 146 1.66 8.15 24.68
C GLU A 146 1.47 9.38 23.79
N TYR A 147 1.49 9.17 22.47
CA TYR A 147 1.28 10.23 21.48
C TYR A 147 -0.19 10.24 21.02
N PRO A 148 -0.69 11.37 20.51
CA PRO A 148 -2.03 11.44 19.93
C PRO A 148 -2.22 10.40 18.80
N PRO A 149 -3.44 9.87 18.62
CA PRO A 149 -3.73 8.98 17.50
C PRO A 149 -3.47 9.64 16.15
N GLU A 150 -2.79 8.93 15.26
CA GLU A 150 -2.52 9.32 13.88
C GLU A 150 -3.44 8.52 12.95
N LEU A 151 -4.05 9.20 11.98
CA LEU A 151 -4.83 8.55 10.94
C LEU A 151 -3.90 8.07 9.81
N ALA A 152 -4.03 6.80 9.44
CA ALA A 152 -3.42 6.20 8.27
C ALA A 152 -4.49 5.48 7.41
N TYR A 153 -4.19 5.27 6.13
CA TYR A 153 -5.02 4.47 5.21
C TYR A 153 -4.41 3.10 4.90
N GLY A 154 -3.31 2.76 5.58
CA GLY A 154 -2.55 1.54 5.36
C GLY A 154 -1.13 1.61 5.91
N LEU A 155 -0.37 0.56 5.61
CA LEU A 155 1.04 0.41 5.92
C LEU A 155 1.88 0.63 4.66
N ILE A 156 2.79 1.60 4.71
CA ILE A 156 3.78 1.84 3.64
C ILE A 156 5.07 1.11 4.01
N LEU A 157 5.66 0.39 3.06
CA LEU A 157 6.89 -0.37 3.23
C LEU A 157 7.83 -0.12 2.07
N ILE A 158 9.11 0.10 2.37
CA ILE A 158 10.15 -0.04 1.37
C ILE A 158 10.26 -1.51 1.00
N ALA A 159 10.08 -1.83 -0.27
CA ALA A 159 10.02 -3.21 -0.78
C ALA A 159 11.29 -4.00 -0.44
N ASN A 160 12.46 -3.35 -0.50
CA ASN A 160 13.75 -3.94 -0.11
C ASN A 160 13.81 -4.45 1.33
N SER A 161 13.14 -3.77 2.27
CA SER A 161 13.15 -4.20 3.66
C SER A 161 12.55 -5.60 3.84
N LEU A 162 11.55 -6.00 3.05
CA LEU A 162 10.96 -7.34 3.14
C LEU A 162 11.99 -8.44 2.90
N ARG A 163 12.76 -8.34 1.81
CA ARG A 163 13.78 -9.33 1.46
C ARG A 163 14.97 -9.28 2.42
N GLU A 164 15.41 -8.09 2.84
CA GLU A 164 16.51 -7.95 3.80
C GLU A 164 16.20 -8.62 5.14
N PHE A 165 15.00 -8.37 5.70
CA PHE A 165 14.61 -9.02 6.95
C PHE A 165 14.35 -10.52 6.78
N LYS A 166 13.85 -10.97 5.62
CA LYS A 166 13.72 -12.40 5.35
C LYS A 166 15.08 -13.10 5.29
N TYR A 167 16.08 -12.49 4.67
CA TYR A 167 17.44 -13.02 4.62
C TYR A 167 18.14 -13.00 5.98
N ALA A 168 17.94 -11.94 6.77
CA ALA A 168 18.49 -11.86 8.11
C ALA A 168 17.85 -12.87 9.09
N PHE A 169 16.59 -13.25 8.84
CA PHE A 169 15.82 -14.12 9.72
C PHE A 169 14.91 -15.07 8.92
N GLU A 170 15.47 -16.21 8.49
CA GLU A 170 14.81 -17.17 7.58
C GLU A 170 13.45 -17.68 8.11
N ASP A 171 13.29 -17.80 9.43
CA ASP A 171 12.10 -18.38 10.07
C ASP A 171 10.98 -17.36 10.37
N LEU A 172 11.15 -16.08 10.05
CA LEU A 172 10.08 -15.11 10.31
C LEU A 172 8.91 -15.28 9.35
N THR A 173 7.71 -15.21 9.93
CA THR A 173 6.45 -15.09 9.17
C THR A 173 6.33 -13.71 8.54
N PHE A 174 5.40 -13.56 7.61
CA PHE A 174 5.08 -12.27 6.99
C PHE A 174 4.77 -11.20 8.04
N GLU A 175 3.90 -11.49 9.00
CA GLU A 175 3.51 -10.57 10.08
C GLU A 175 4.68 -10.19 10.97
N SER A 176 5.54 -11.16 11.27
CA SER A 176 6.74 -10.96 12.09
C SER A 176 7.71 -10.01 11.38
N ILE A 177 7.88 -10.16 10.06
CA ILE A 177 8.70 -9.24 9.25
C ILE A 177 8.10 -7.83 9.27
N LEU A 178 6.77 -7.70 9.04
CA LEU A 178 6.09 -6.41 9.10
C LEU A 178 6.24 -5.73 10.46
N LYS A 179 6.08 -6.50 11.54
CA LYS A 179 6.26 -6.01 12.91
C LYS A 179 7.68 -5.51 13.15
N VAL A 180 8.70 -6.26 12.70
CA VAL A 180 10.11 -5.89 12.87
C VAL A 180 10.45 -4.63 12.07
N ILE A 181 10.02 -4.54 10.81
CA ILE A 181 10.20 -3.33 9.97
C ILE A 181 9.64 -2.11 10.70
N ARG A 182 8.40 -2.21 11.19
CA ARG A 182 7.75 -1.12 11.93
C ARG A 182 8.45 -0.77 13.23
N THR A 183 8.94 -1.78 13.96
CA THR A 183 9.63 -1.60 15.23
C THR A 183 11.03 -0.99 15.05
N THR A 184 11.63 -1.12 13.86
CA THR A 184 12.96 -0.55 13.57
C THR A 184 12.97 0.99 13.64
N PHE A 185 11.81 1.63 13.45
CA PHE A 185 11.68 3.08 13.59
C PHE A 185 11.63 3.52 15.05
N MET A 186 12.81 3.73 15.65
CA MET A 186 12.94 4.15 17.05
C MET A 186 12.89 5.68 17.23
N LEU A 187 12.08 6.13 18.19
CA LEU A 187 11.98 7.54 18.56
C LEU A 187 12.91 7.89 19.74
N PRO A 188 13.53 9.09 19.75
CA PRO A 188 14.29 9.57 20.90
C PRO A 188 13.37 9.82 22.10
N CYS A 189 13.89 9.68 23.31
CA CYS A 189 13.15 9.99 24.54
C CYS A 189 12.83 11.49 24.63
N ASP A 190 11.60 11.83 25.02
CA ASP A 190 11.12 13.22 25.11
C ASP A 190 11.65 13.96 26.35
N LYS A 191 12.25 13.24 27.30
CA LYS A 191 12.92 13.85 28.44
C LYS A 191 14.19 14.55 27.98
N GLU A 192 14.25 15.87 28.18
CA GLU A 192 15.44 16.67 27.91
C GLU A 192 16.71 16.04 28.51
N GLY A 193 17.77 16.02 27.72
CA GLY A 193 19.07 15.41 28.09
C GLY A 193 19.12 13.89 28.08
N CYS A 194 18.00 13.17 27.85
CA CYS A 194 18.03 11.71 27.81
C CYS A 194 18.56 11.16 26.47
N GLY A 195 17.99 11.62 25.35
CA GLY A 195 18.40 11.28 23.97
C GLY A 195 18.33 9.80 23.57
N LYS A 196 17.93 8.89 24.47
CA LYS A 196 17.89 7.45 24.20
C LYS A 196 16.79 7.15 23.18
N ARG A 197 17.13 6.45 22.10
CA ARG A 197 16.16 5.90 21.15
C ARG A 197 15.50 4.64 21.72
N ASN A 198 14.19 4.56 21.60
CA ASN A 198 13.37 3.46 22.09
C ASN A 198 12.38 3.02 21.03
N TYR A 199 12.01 1.75 21.09
CA TYR A 199 10.97 1.16 20.27
C TYR A 199 9.62 1.86 20.51
N VAL A 200 8.85 1.98 19.44
CA VAL A 200 7.51 2.54 19.47
C VAL A 200 6.52 1.39 19.30
N GLU A 201 5.73 1.13 20.33
CA GLU A 201 4.58 0.25 20.26
C GLU A 201 3.44 1.00 19.56
N ARG A 202 2.85 0.41 18.52
CA ARG A 202 1.75 1.02 17.77
C ARG A 202 0.46 0.33 18.18
N VAL A 203 -0.38 1.03 18.92
CA VAL A 203 -1.64 0.52 19.46
C VAL A 203 -2.79 0.90 18.54
N ILE A 204 -3.69 -0.03 18.27
CA ILE A 204 -4.91 0.21 17.48
C ILE A 204 -6.12 -0.28 18.28
N ASN A 205 -7.21 0.48 18.22
CA ASN A 205 -8.46 0.15 18.94
C ASN A 205 -9.59 -0.27 17.99
N THR A 206 -9.49 0.14 16.73
CA THR A 206 -10.44 -0.19 15.66
C THR A 206 -9.74 -0.98 14.57
N LEU A 207 -10.50 -1.83 13.89
CA LEU A 207 -10.02 -2.62 12.75
C LEU A 207 -10.64 -2.07 11.47
N PRO A 208 -9.83 -1.68 10.47
CA PRO A 208 -10.37 -1.23 9.19
C PRO A 208 -11.03 -2.41 8.48
N SER A 209 -12.10 -2.16 7.73
CA SER A 209 -12.74 -3.21 6.92
C SER A 209 -11.81 -3.72 5.82
N VAL A 210 -10.94 -2.83 5.32
CA VAL A 210 -9.91 -3.09 4.34
C VAL A 210 -8.58 -2.57 4.87
N PHE A 211 -7.59 -3.44 5.01
CA PHE A 211 -6.22 -3.06 5.34
C PHE A 211 -5.38 -2.97 4.07
N THR A 212 -4.69 -1.85 3.88
CA THR A 212 -3.84 -1.61 2.71
C THR A 212 -2.38 -1.78 3.08
N ILE A 213 -1.59 -2.45 2.23
CA ILE A 213 -0.13 -2.41 2.28
C ILE A 213 0.37 -1.81 0.96
N ALA A 214 1.13 -0.73 1.01
CA ALA A 214 1.83 -0.16 -0.13
C ALA A 214 3.30 -0.57 -0.11
N LEU A 215 3.84 -0.97 -1.26
CA LEU A 215 5.24 -1.30 -1.44
C LEU A 215 5.89 -0.21 -2.29
N GLU A 216 6.88 0.45 -1.71
CA GLU A 216 7.69 1.46 -2.39
C GLU A 216 8.95 0.80 -2.94
N TRP A 217 9.07 0.83 -4.27
CA TRP A 217 10.18 0.25 -5.00
C TRP A 217 11.18 1.38 -5.31
N GLU A 218 12.20 1.53 -4.46
CA GLU A 218 13.16 2.65 -4.55
C GLU A 218 14.21 2.47 -5.65
N ASN A 219 14.45 1.24 -6.08
CA ASN A 219 15.53 0.88 -7.00
C ASN A 219 14.97 0.27 -8.29
N ASN A 220 15.79 0.26 -9.35
CA ASN A 220 15.54 -0.59 -10.51
C ASN A 220 15.88 -2.04 -10.16
N GLU A 221 14.96 -2.68 -9.44
CA GLU A 221 15.20 -4.03 -8.92
C GLU A 221 15.32 -5.08 -10.02
N THR A 222 16.23 -6.02 -9.80
CA THR A 222 16.40 -7.17 -10.69
C THR A 222 15.23 -8.15 -10.55
N GLU A 223 15.14 -9.10 -11.48
CA GLU A 223 14.15 -10.17 -11.41
C GLU A 223 14.28 -10.97 -10.12
N GLU A 224 15.52 -11.23 -9.68
CA GLU A 224 15.82 -11.92 -8.44
C GLU A 224 15.39 -11.12 -7.22
N GLU A 225 15.57 -9.80 -7.21
CA GLU A 225 15.17 -8.93 -6.11
C GLU A 225 13.65 -8.82 -5.99
N ILE A 226 12.94 -8.69 -7.12
CA ILE A 226 11.48 -8.73 -7.17
C ILE A 226 10.99 -10.09 -6.66
N SER A 227 11.59 -11.19 -7.12
CA SER A 227 11.22 -12.54 -6.68
C SER A 227 11.47 -12.75 -5.19
N ALA A 228 12.62 -12.31 -4.68
CA ALA A 228 12.95 -12.41 -3.26
C ALA A 228 11.95 -11.63 -2.41
N THR A 229 11.64 -10.40 -2.81
CA THR A 229 10.68 -9.52 -2.13
C THR A 229 9.28 -10.12 -2.12
N THR A 230 8.79 -10.52 -3.29
CA THR A 230 7.42 -11.05 -3.44
C THR A 230 7.23 -12.42 -2.78
N SER A 231 8.30 -13.22 -2.64
CA SER A 231 8.24 -14.50 -1.91
C SER A 231 7.92 -14.35 -0.41
N VAL A 232 8.11 -13.16 0.15
CA VAL A 232 7.79 -12.85 1.55
C VAL A 232 6.30 -12.60 1.75
N LEU A 233 5.58 -12.21 0.69
CA LEU A 233 4.18 -11.83 0.77
C LEU A 233 3.29 -13.03 1.12
N ALA A 234 2.31 -12.79 1.99
CA ALA A 234 1.29 -13.77 2.34
C ALA A 234 -0.09 -13.33 1.81
N SER A 235 -0.93 -14.30 1.48
CA SER A 235 -2.32 -14.05 1.10
C SER A 235 -3.24 -13.84 2.30
N GLU A 236 -2.80 -14.17 3.50
CA GLU A 236 -3.57 -14.04 4.74
C GLU A 236 -2.61 -13.65 5.87
N PHE A 237 -3.09 -12.83 6.81
CA PHE A 237 -2.33 -12.48 8.00
C PHE A 237 -3.24 -12.08 9.16
N ASP A 238 -2.69 -12.05 10.37
CA ASP A 238 -3.37 -11.53 11.56
C ASP A 238 -2.82 -10.14 11.95
N ILE A 239 -3.66 -9.10 11.93
CA ILE A 239 -3.23 -7.73 12.21
C ILE A 239 -2.75 -7.56 13.65
N SER A 240 -3.23 -8.37 14.60
CA SER A 240 -2.80 -8.29 16.00
C SER A 240 -1.37 -8.80 16.22
N GLU A 241 -0.78 -9.46 15.22
CA GLU A 241 0.64 -9.84 15.27
C GLU A 241 1.54 -8.66 14.88
N ILE A 242 1.03 -7.74 14.05
CA ILE A 242 1.72 -6.53 13.57
C ILE A 242 1.54 -5.37 14.56
N TYR A 243 0.33 -5.20 15.10
CA TYR A 243 -0.05 -4.10 15.99
C TYR A 243 -0.50 -4.63 17.35
N LYS A 244 -0.38 -3.80 18.39
CA LYS A 244 -1.05 -4.08 19.65
C LYS A 244 -2.52 -3.68 19.54
N TYR A 245 -3.38 -4.68 19.38
CA TYR A 245 -4.83 -4.46 19.30
C TYR A 245 -5.46 -4.45 20.70
N GLU A 246 -6.10 -3.34 21.06
CA GLU A 246 -6.80 -3.14 22.35
C GLU A 246 -8.32 -3.01 22.18
N GLY A 247 -8.88 -3.37 21.02
CA GLY A 247 -10.31 -3.35 20.75
C GLY A 247 -11.05 -4.65 21.06
N ASP A 248 -12.38 -4.61 20.91
CA ASP A 248 -13.28 -5.71 21.31
C ASP A 248 -13.51 -6.79 20.23
N SER A 249 -13.08 -6.55 18.99
CA SER A 249 -13.35 -7.47 17.87
C SER A 249 -12.42 -8.68 17.90
N VAL A 250 -12.98 -9.88 17.80
CA VAL A 250 -12.20 -11.12 17.66
C VAL A 250 -11.77 -11.41 16.21
N PHE A 251 -12.24 -10.61 15.24
CA PHE A 251 -11.94 -10.80 13.82
C PHE A 251 -10.71 -9.99 13.42
N THR A 252 -9.52 -10.43 13.81
CA THR A 252 -8.25 -9.74 13.53
C THR A 252 -7.56 -10.24 12.26
N LYS A 253 -8.10 -11.29 11.63
CA LYS A 253 -7.54 -11.89 10.41
C LYS A 253 -7.96 -11.16 9.15
N TYR A 254 -7.04 -11.05 8.21
CA TYR A 254 -7.18 -10.39 6.94
C TYR A 254 -6.78 -11.33 5.81
N ARG A 255 -7.48 -11.23 4.67
CA ARG A 255 -7.20 -11.98 3.45
C ARG A 255 -7.02 -11.02 2.28
N LEU A 256 -5.97 -11.24 1.49
CA LEU A 256 -5.70 -10.49 0.27
C LEU A 256 -6.80 -10.75 -0.76
N VAL A 257 -7.41 -9.68 -1.27
CA VAL A 257 -8.53 -9.76 -2.21
C VAL A 257 -8.20 -9.16 -3.57
N SER A 258 -7.36 -8.12 -3.60
CA SER A 258 -6.91 -7.50 -4.83
C SER A 258 -5.58 -6.77 -4.64
N MET A 259 -4.89 -6.51 -5.75
CA MET A 259 -3.63 -5.79 -5.80
C MET A 259 -3.59 -4.90 -7.04
N VAL A 260 -2.98 -3.72 -6.88
CA VAL A 260 -2.46 -2.91 -7.98
C VAL A 260 -1.02 -3.34 -8.19
N CYS A 261 -0.67 -3.69 -9.42
CA CYS A 261 0.66 -4.11 -9.79
C CYS A 261 1.17 -3.29 -10.98
N LEU A 262 2.47 -3.14 -11.10
CA LEU A 262 3.15 -2.51 -12.22
C LEU A 262 3.88 -3.59 -13.04
N CYS A 263 3.57 -3.67 -14.33
CA CYS A 263 4.19 -4.58 -15.30
C CYS A 263 4.81 -3.76 -16.43
N GLY A 264 6.13 -3.57 -16.41
CA GLY A 264 6.78 -2.62 -17.32
C GLY A 264 6.36 -1.19 -16.96
N ASP A 265 5.64 -0.52 -17.86
CA ASP A 265 5.10 0.83 -17.69
C ASP A 265 3.57 0.88 -17.53
N GLN A 266 2.91 -0.29 -17.41
CA GLN A 266 1.46 -0.41 -17.31
C GLN A 266 1.02 -0.97 -15.97
N TYR A 267 -0.08 -0.43 -15.43
CA TYR A 267 -0.69 -0.94 -14.22
C TYR A 267 -1.69 -2.06 -14.54
N ASP A 268 -1.65 -3.10 -13.72
CA ASP A 268 -2.52 -4.27 -13.77
C ASP A 268 -3.22 -4.50 -12.44
N CYS A 269 -4.45 -4.98 -12.49
CA CYS A 269 -5.17 -5.43 -11.30
C CYS A 269 -5.07 -6.95 -11.20
N MET A 270 -4.58 -7.47 -10.07
CA MET A 270 -4.70 -8.88 -9.74
C MET A 270 -5.73 -9.06 -8.63
N ALA A 271 -6.72 -9.93 -8.82
CA ALA A 271 -7.80 -10.11 -7.85
C ALA A 271 -8.18 -11.57 -7.64
N TYR A 272 -8.60 -11.89 -6.42
CA TYR A 272 -9.08 -13.22 -6.06
C TYR A 272 -10.61 -13.31 -6.23
N GLU A 273 -11.04 -14.05 -7.24
CA GLU A 273 -12.44 -14.20 -7.62
C GLU A 273 -12.77 -15.67 -7.86
N ASN A 274 -13.93 -16.15 -7.41
CA ASN A 274 -14.39 -17.51 -7.71
C ASN A 274 -13.31 -18.59 -7.40
N ASN A 275 -12.66 -18.45 -6.25
CA ASN A 275 -11.59 -19.31 -5.74
C ASN A 275 -10.33 -19.38 -6.62
N ARG A 276 -10.05 -18.35 -7.42
CA ARG A 276 -8.84 -18.25 -8.24
C ARG A 276 -8.38 -16.82 -8.40
N TRP A 277 -7.09 -16.63 -8.62
CA TRP A 277 -6.49 -15.36 -8.99
C TRP A 277 -6.68 -15.09 -10.46
N ILE A 278 -7.04 -13.85 -10.75
CA ILE A 278 -7.29 -13.32 -12.09
C ILE A 278 -6.50 -12.02 -12.23
N ARG A 279 -5.80 -11.87 -13.35
CA ARG A 279 -5.13 -10.64 -13.74
C ARG A 279 -5.97 -9.91 -14.78
N TYR A 280 -6.18 -8.63 -14.57
CA TYR A 280 -6.82 -7.69 -15.50
C TYR A 280 -5.75 -6.70 -15.95
N PHE A 281 -5.50 -6.63 -17.25
CA PHE A 281 -4.50 -5.76 -17.84
C PHE A 281 -5.04 -5.20 -19.15
N ALA A 282 -5.05 -3.87 -19.28
CA ALA A 282 -5.77 -3.19 -20.36
C ALA A 282 -7.22 -3.74 -20.52
N LEU A 283 -7.55 -4.29 -21.69
CA LEU A 283 -8.86 -4.91 -21.98
C LEU A 283 -8.88 -6.44 -21.77
N ASN A 284 -7.76 -7.02 -21.35
CA ASN A 284 -7.59 -8.46 -21.25
C ASN A 284 -7.83 -8.97 -19.82
N LYS A 285 -8.23 -10.23 -19.75
CA LYS A 285 -8.42 -10.99 -18.52
C LYS A 285 -7.69 -12.31 -18.61
N GLU A 286 -6.81 -12.58 -17.66
CA GLU A 286 -6.02 -13.80 -17.59
C GLU A 286 -6.30 -14.53 -16.26
N VAL A 287 -6.54 -15.84 -16.33
CA VAL A 287 -6.70 -16.68 -15.14
C VAL A 287 -5.32 -17.15 -14.70
N ILE A 288 -4.87 -16.72 -13.53
CA ILE A 288 -3.56 -17.06 -12.96
C ILE A 288 -3.62 -18.38 -12.17
N GLY A 289 -4.70 -18.60 -11.40
CA GLY A 289 -4.90 -19.83 -10.64
C GLY A 289 -4.76 -19.64 -9.13
N ASP A 290 -3.82 -20.34 -8.49
CA ASP A 290 -3.59 -20.26 -7.04
C ASP A 290 -2.53 -19.20 -6.66
N TRP A 291 -2.28 -19.04 -5.36
CA TRP A 291 -1.29 -18.08 -4.86
C TRP A 291 0.14 -18.37 -5.35
N ASN A 292 0.53 -19.65 -5.43
CA ASN A 292 1.84 -20.03 -5.96
C ASN A 292 2.01 -19.64 -7.43
N SER A 293 0.92 -19.70 -8.20
CA SER A 293 0.88 -19.24 -9.59
C SER A 293 1.02 -17.71 -9.67
N VAL A 294 0.45 -16.96 -8.71
CA VAL A 294 0.67 -15.50 -8.60
C VAL A 294 2.13 -15.19 -8.33
N LEU A 295 2.75 -15.83 -7.34
CA LEU A 295 4.18 -15.67 -7.05
C LEU A 295 5.05 -16.01 -8.26
N SER A 296 4.69 -17.05 -9.00
CA SER A 296 5.38 -17.43 -10.25
C SER A 296 5.24 -16.38 -11.34
N SER A 297 4.09 -15.70 -11.42
CA SER A 297 3.83 -14.63 -12.39
C SER A 297 4.63 -13.37 -12.08
N PHE A 298 4.82 -13.02 -10.81
CA PHE A 298 5.68 -11.90 -10.41
C PHE A 298 7.09 -12.06 -10.97
N LEU A 299 7.67 -13.25 -10.86
CA LEU A 299 8.98 -13.56 -11.43
C LEU A 299 8.96 -13.53 -12.96
N LYS A 300 8.10 -14.33 -13.61
CA LYS A 300 8.13 -14.53 -15.07
C LYS A 300 7.88 -13.25 -15.87
N LEU A 301 7.06 -12.36 -15.32
CA LEU A 301 6.59 -11.16 -16.00
C LEU A 301 7.18 -9.88 -15.39
N LYS A 302 8.07 -10.01 -14.39
CA LYS A 302 8.67 -8.88 -13.66
C LYS A 302 7.63 -7.93 -13.10
N ILE A 303 6.55 -8.49 -12.57
CA ILE A 303 5.43 -7.70 -12.04
C ILE A 303 5.77 -7.30 -10.62
N ARG A 304 5.68 -6.00 -10.35
CA ARG A 304 5.87 -5.40 -9.03
C ARG A 304 4.51 -5.11 -8.40
N PRO A 305 4.10 -5.77 -7.30
CA PRO A 305 2.94 -5.33 -6.55
C PRO A 305 3.22 -3.97 -5.90
N GLU A 306 2.33 -2.99 -6.12
CA GLU A 306 2.46 -1.61 -5.62
C GLU A 306 1.54 -1.40 -4.42
N ILE A 307 0.29 -1.88 -4.51
CA ILE A 307 -0.71 -1.78 -3.44
C ILE A 307 -1.39 -3.13 -3.28
N LEU A 308 -1.48 -3.61 -2.04
CA LEU A 308 -2.16 -4.82 -1.65
C LEU A 308 -3.36 -4.47 -0.78
N PHE A 309 -4.55 -4.93 -1.19
CA PHE A 309 -5.78 -4.75 -0.43
C PHE A 309 -6.17 -6.05 0.26
N PHE A 310 -6.20 -6.02 1.58
CA PHE A 310 -6.65 -7.13 2.40
C PHE A 310 -8.00 -6.81 3.02
N GLN A 311 -8.93 -7.73 2.94
CA GLN A 311 -10.24 -7.59 3.56
C GLN A 311 -10.28 -8.33 4.90
N ASN A 312 -10.86 -7.70 5.91
CA ASN A 312 -11.08 -8.34 7.20
C ASN A 312 -12.00 -9.56 7.06
N VAL A 313 -11.59 -10.69 7.64
CA VAL A 313 -12.37 -11.94 7.68
C VAL A 313 -13.36 -11.85 8.85
N THR A 314 -14.24 -10.85 8.81
CA THR A 314 -15.45 -10.87 9.64
C THR A 314 -16.27 -12.08 9.22
N GLY A 315 -16.79 -12.84 10.19
CA GLY A 315 -17.48 -14.11 9.99
C GLY A 315 -18.31 -14.14 8.72
N GLN A 316 -17.71 -14.64 7.63
CA GLN A 316 -18.46 -15.01 6.46
C GLN A 316 -19.42 -16.07 6.97
N THR A 317 -20.71 -15.77 6.98
CA THR A 317 -21.72 -16.82 6.92
C THR A 317 -21.40 -17.64 5.67
N MET A 318 -20.57 -18.65 5.82
CA MET A 318 -20.65 -19.88 5.05
C MET A 318 -22.13 -20.24 5.10
N GLY A 319 -22.75 -20.30 3.93
CA GLY A 319 -24.21 -20.34 3.78
C GLY A 319 -24.85 -21.27 4.79
N LYS A 320 -25.95 -20.80 5.41
CA LYS A 320 -26.84 -21.51 6.33
C LYS A 320 -26.61 -23.03 6.32
N ASN A 321 -25.81 -23.52 7.27
CA ASN A 321 -26.04 -24.75 8.01
C ASN A 321 -24.98 -24.94 9.10
N GLN A 322 -25.50 -25.13 10.32
CA GLN A 322 -24.83 -25.60 11.54
C GLN A 322 -23.88 -24.62 12.23
N ILE A 323 -24.48 -23.71 13.00
CA ILE A 323 -23.94 -23.36 14.32
C ILE A 323 -24.58 -24.34 15.31
N VAL A 324 -23.79 -25.26 15.85
CA VAL A 324 -24.10 -25.93 17.12
C VAL A 324 -23.13 -25.36 18.13
N PHE A 325 -23.63 -24.45 18.98
CA PHE A 325 -22.93 -24.11 20.21
C PHE A 325 -23.06 -25.29 21.17
N GLY A 326 -22.03 -26.15 21.20
CA GLY A 326 -21.84 -27.12 22.26
C GLY A 326 -20.82 -26.58 23.25
N SER A 327 -21.31 -26.00 24.34
CA SER A 327 -20.52 -25.85 25.57
C SER A 327 -20.05 -27.22 26.02
N LEU A 328 -18.78 -27.37 26.40
CA LEU A 328 -18.40 -28.40 27.35
C LEU A 328 -17.40 -27.84 28.35
N VAL A 329 -17.91 -27.81 29.59
CA VAL A 329 -17.29 -27.88 30.93
C VAL A 329 -15.78 -27.99 30.99
#